data_AF-A0A6J4P5M0-F1
#
_entry.id   AF-A0A6J4P5M0-F1
#
_cell.length_a   1.000
_cell.length_b   1.000
_cell.length_c   1.000
_cell.angle_alpha   90.00
_cell.angle_beta   90.00
_cell.angle_gamma   90.00
#
_symmetry.space_group_name_H-M   'P 1'
#
loop_
_entity.id
_entity.type
_entity.pdbx_description
1 polymer ?
#
loop_
_entity_poly.entity_id
_entity_poly.type
_entity_poly.pdbx_seq_one_letter_code
_entity_poly.pdbx_strand_id
1 'polypeptide(L)'
;NPKAQQALAQTAELLRADVEYLELAASDLLQRAMSPIADNPQVNFQLPVKLNRRILREAPLALQRRSMRQLLQQILPSAPSFESVEKLTSLIVAPNRSQTDPFPGGAIGRVEHPSIILDIKF
;
A
#
# COMPACT_ATOMS: atom_id res chain seq x y z
N ASN A 1 -11.55 28.74 25.81
CA ASN A 1 -12.19 29.60 24.79
C ASN A 1 -13.14 28.73 23.96
N PRO A 2 -14.45 28.71 24.22
CA PRO A 2 -15.39 27.72 23.69
C PRO A 2 -15.52 27.71 22.16
N LYS A 3 -15.33 28.88 21.51
CA LYS A 3 -15.28 28.99 20.04
C LYS A 3 -14.09 28.28 19.41
N ALA A 4 -12.97 28.16 20.13
CA ALA A 4 -11.80 27.42 19.67
C ALA A 4 -12.03 25.90 19.70
N GLN A 5 -12.76 25.39 20.70
CA GLN A 5 -13.12 23.97 20.78
C GLN A 5 -14.10 23.56 19.67
N GLN A 6 -15.06 24.43 19.32
CA GLN A 6 -15.95 24.21 18.18
C GLN A 6 -15.21 24.22 16.84
N ALA A 7 -14.33 25.20 16.63
CA ALA A 7 -13.51 25.24 15.41
C ALA A 7 -12.65 23.97 15.28
N LEU A 8 -11.96 23.54 16.36
CA LEU A 8 -11.14 22.33 16.37
C LEU A 8 -11.96 21.06 16.10
N ALA A 9 -13.17 20.95 16.66
CA ALA A 9 -14.05 19.81 16.40
C ALA A 9 -14.49 19.77 14.93
N GLN A 10 -14.84 20.93 14.35
CA GLN A 10 -15.23 21.05 12.95
C GLN A 10 -14.06 20.76 11.99
N THR A 11 -12.83 21.20 12.29
CA THR A 11 -11.65 20.82 11.51
C THR A 11 -11.36 19.33 11.65
N ALA A 12 -11.48 18.76 12.84
CA ALA A 12 -11.24 17.33 13.06
C ALA A 12 -12.25 16.45 12.29
N GLU A 13 -13.51 16.87 12.19
CA GLU A 13 -14.55 16.16 11.46
C GLU A 13 -14.33 16.19 9.94
N LEU A 14 -14.00 17.36 9.38
CA LEU A 14 -13.69 17.50 7.94
C LEU A 14 -12.43 16.69 7.57
N LEU A 15 -11.39 16.78 8.39
CA LEU A 15 -10.15 16.00 8.19
C LEU A 15 -10.41 14.50 8.29
N ARG A 16 -11.36 14.05 9.11
CA ARG A 16 -11.72 12.64 9.24
C ARG A 16 -12.38 12.11 7.96
N ALA A 17 -13.32 12.86 7.38
CA ALA A 17 -13.95 12.49 6.11
C ALA A 17 -12.93 12.43 4.96
N ASP A 18 -11.98 13.36 4.91
CA ASP A 18 -10.91 13.36 3.91
C ASP A 18 -9.98 12.15 4.07
N VAL A 19 -9.65 11.77 5.31
CA VAL A 19 -8.84 10.58 5.59
C VAL A 19 -9.58 9.32 5.16
N GLU A 20 -10.85 9.17 5.53
CA GLU A 20 -11.68 8.01 5.16
C GLU A 20 -11.77 7.87 3.63
N TYR A 21 -11.99 8.97 2.92
CA TYR A 21 -11.99 8.97 1.46
C TYR A 21 -10.65 8.51 0.86
N LEU A 22 -9.53 9.01 1.38
CA LEU A 22 -8.21 8.63 0.88
C LEU A 22 -7.85 7.16 1.20
N GLU A 23 -8.31 6.62 2.33
CA GLU A 23 -8.14 5.20 2.67
C GLU A 23 -8.97 4.28 1.77
N LEU A 24 -10.19 4.69 1.40
CA LEU A 24 -11.02 3.97 0.43
C LEU A 24 -10.39 3.99 -0.96
N ALA A 25 -9.93 5.16 -1.41
CA ALA A 25 -9.25 5.29 -2.70
C ALA A 25 -7.96 4.46 -2.76
N ALA A 26 -7.22 4.37 -1.66
CA ALA A 26 -6.04 3.53 -1.55
C ALA A 26 -6.37 2.03 -1.56
N SER A 27 -7.48 1.63 -0.93
CA SER A 27 -7.98 0.25 -0.96
C SER A 27 -8.34 -0.18 -2.37
N ASP A 28 -9.09 0.66 -3.09
CA ASP A 28 -9.48 0.40 -4.47
C ASP A 28 -8.27 0.35 -5.42
N LEU A 29 -7.28 1.23 -5.23
CA LEU A 29 -6.01 1.17 -5.97
C LEU A 29 -5.27 -0.15 -5.71
N LEU A 30 -5.21 -0.60 -4.45
CA LEU A 30 -4.55 -1.85 -4.08
C LEU A 30 -5.24 -3.06 -4.71
N GLN A 31 -6.57 -3.11 -4.66
CA GLN A 31 -7.37 -4.17 -5.28
C GLN A 31 -7.12 -4.23 -6.79
N ARG A 32 -7.21 -3.09 -7.50
CA ARG A 32 -6.90 -3.03 -8.94
C ARG A 32 -5.48 -3.47 -9.25
N ALA A 33 -4.51 -3.14 -8.39
CA ALA A 33 -3.12 -3.55 -8.57
C ALA A 33 -2.90 -5.05 -8.33
N MET A 34 -3.69 -5.69 -7.46
CA MET A 34 -3.59 -7.12 -7.13
C MET A 34 -4.40 -8.03 -8.06
N SER A 35 -5.52 -7.56 -8.61
CA SER A 35 -6.37 -8.36 -9.48
C SER A 35 -5.60 -8.80 -10.74
N PRO A 36 -5.62 -10.11 -11.08
CA PRO A 36 -5.08 -10.57 -12.34
C PRO A 36 -5.83 -9.91 -13.50
N ILE A 37 -5.13 -9.65 -14.60
CA ILE A 37 -5.71 -9.12 -15.84
C ILE A 37 -6.75 -10.10 -16.45
N ALA A 38 -6.85 -11.33 -15.93
CA ALA A 38 -7.84 -12.34 -16.32
C ALA A 38 -8.42 -13.12 -15.12
N ASP A 39 -9.75 -13.15 -15.06
CA ASP A 39 -10.67 -14.21 -14.61
C ASP A 39 -10.65 -14.78 -13.18
N ASN A 40 -10.00 -14.15 -12.20
CA ASN A 40 -10.30 -14.51 -10.81
C ASN A 40 -10.42 -13.28 -9.88
N PRO A 41 -11.63 -12.94 -9.41
CA PRO A 41 -11.89 -11.72 -8.64
C PRO A 41 -11.50 -11.82 -7.15
N GLN A 42 -10.90 -12.93 -6.70
CA GLN A 42 -10.50 -13.06 -5.30
C GLN A 42 -9.13 -12.42 -5.07
N VAL A 43 -9.16 -11.24 -4.46
CA VAL A 43 -7.96 -10.56 -3.92
C VAL A 43 -7.51 -11.32 -2.68
N ASN A 44 -6.54 -12.22 -2.85
CA ASN A 44 -5.92 -12.92 -1.74
C ASN A 44 -4.66 -12.18 -1.31
N PHE A 45 -4.63 -11.72 -0.06
CA PHE A 45 -3.45 -11.15 0.59
C PHE A 45 -2.44 -12.22 1.05
N GLN A 46 -2.60 -13.46 0.60
CA GLN A 46 -1.68 -14.55 0.90
C GLN A 46 -0.42 -14.44 0.05
N LEU A 47 0.73 -14.70 0.66
CA LEU A 47 2.00 -14.68 -0.06
C LEU A 47 2.12 -15.94 -0.93
N PRO A 48 2.65 -15.85 -2.17
CA PRO A 48 3.19 -14.64 -2.76
C PRO A 48 2.11 -13.67 -3.29
N VAL A 49 2.24 -12.39 -2.94
CA VAL A 49 1.37 -11.32 -3.48
C VAL A 49 2.02 -10.72 -4.71
N LYS A 50 1.26 -10.53 -5.78
CA LYS A 50 1.70 -9.87 -7.01
C LYS A 50 0.96 -8.56 -7.21
N LEU A 51 1.71 -7.49 -7.49
CA LEU A 51 1.18 -6.15 -7.73
C LEU A 51 1.56 -5.66 -9.12
N ASN A 52 0.60 -5.11 -9.86
CA ASN A 52 0.84 -4.47 -11.14
C ASN A 52 1.41 -3.05 -10.95
N ARG A 53 2.64 -2.85 -11.41
CA ARG A 53 3.34 -1.57 -11.27
C ARG A 53 2.75 -0.46 -12.13
N ARG A 54 2.11 -0.79 -13.26
CA ARG A 54 1.53 0.21 -14.16
C ARG A 54 0.38 0.94 -13.48
N ILE A 55 -0.51 0.16 -12.86
CA ILE A 55 -1.66 0.68 -12.09
C ILE A 55 -1.16 1.55 -10.93
N LEU A 56 -0.16 1.08 -10.18
CA LEU A 56 0.40 1.82 -9.05
C LEU A 56 1.11 3.12 -9.48
N ARG A 57 1.79 3.13 -10.64
CA ARG A 57 2.49 4.31 -11.17
C ARG A 57 1.55 5.45 -11.57
N GLU A 58 0.34 5.13 -12.03
CA GLU A 58 -0.65 6.11 -12.46
C GLU A 58 -1.26 6.88 -11.29
N ALA A 59 -1.20 6.32 -10.08
CA ALA A 59 -1.77 6.94 -8.89
C ALA A 59 -0.82 7.99 -8.27
N PRO A 60 -1.37 9.04 -7.62
CA PRO A 60 -0.59 9.97 -6.81
C PRO A 60 0.20 9.27 -5.70
N LEU A 61 1.39 9.79 -5.37
CA LEU A 61 2.29 9.22 -4.35
C LEU A 61 1.60 9.01 -2.98
N ALA A 62 0.67 9.90 -2.61
CA ALA A 62 -0.09 9.79 -1.38
C ALA A 62 -1.01 8.56 -1.34
N LEU A 63 -1.55 8.14 -2.49
CA LEU A 63 -2.33 6.90 -2.60
C LEU A 63 -1.40 5.69 -2.68
N GLN A 64 -0.30 5.76 -3.41
CA GLN A 64 0.70 4.69 -3.45
C GLN A 64 1.16 4.29 -2.05
N ARG A 65 1.56 5.28 -1.22
CA ARG A 65 2.00 5.05 0.17
C ARG A 65 0.91 4.42 1.04
N ARG A 66 -0.34 4.86 0.90
CA ARG A 66 -1.48 4.31 1.65
C ARG A 66 -1.78 2.87 1.23
N SER A 67 -1.81 2.58 -0.06
CA SER A 67 -2.02 1.21 -0.57
C SER A 67 -0.90 0.27 -0.13
N MET A 68 0.37 0.72 -0.18
CA MET A 68 1.50 -0.08 0.31
C MET A 68 1.40 -0.32 1.82
N ARG A 69 0.99 0.69 2.61
CA ARG A 69 0.75 0.54 4.04
C ARG A 69 -0.35 -0.48 4.33
N GLN A 70 -1.49 -0.39 3.65
CA GLN A 70 -2.61 -1.32 3.81
C GLN A 70 -2.19 -2.75 3.49
N LEU A 71 -1.47 -2.96 2.39
CA LEU A 71 -0.92 -4.28 2.06
C LEU A 71 0.01 -4.82 3.15
N LEU A 72 0.98 -4.01 3.58
CA LEU A 72 1.92 -4.42 4.62
C LEU A 72 1.22 -4.74 5.94
N GLN A 73 0.14 -4.03 6.29
CA GLN A 73 -0.66 -4.33 7.49
C GLN A 73 -1.35 -5.70 7.42
N GLN A 74 -1.74 -6.18 6.24
CA GLN A 74 -2.40 -7.47 6.07
C GLN A 74 -1.41 -8.65 6.17
N ILE A 75 -0.14 -8.44 5.80
CA ILE A 75 0.84 -9.53 5.68
C ILE A 75 1.86 -9.57 6.82
N LEU A 76 2.22 -8.40 7.39
CA LEU A 76 3.28 -8.33 8.39
C LEU A 76 2.71 -8.68 9.77
N PRO A 77 3.48 -9.38 10.62
CA PRO A 77 3.07 -9.69 11.99
C PRO A 77 3.01 -8.45 12.90
N SER A 78 3.52 -7.30 12.45
CA SER A 78 3.57 -6.04 13.21
C SER A 78 3.24 -4.85 12.32
N ALA A 79 2.83 -3.74 12.92
CA ALA A 79 2.46 -2.54 12.20
C ALA A 79 3.63 -2.01 11.32
N PRO A 80 3.39 -1.68 10.04
CA PRO A 80 4.45 -1.23 9.16
C PRO A 80 4.96 0.16 9.55
N SER A 81 6.29 0.28 9.65
CA SER A 81 6.98 1.55 9.82
C SER A 81 6.94 2.40 8.54
N PHE A 82 7.25 3.69 8.67
CA PHE A 82 7.42 4.57 7.52
C PHE A 82 8.47 4.04 6.54
N GLU A 83 9.60 3.54 7.06
CA GLU A 83 10.68 2.98 6.24
C GLU A 83 10.21 1.77 5.42
N SER A 84 9.45 0.85 6.02
CA SER A 84 8.91 -0.31 5.31
C SER A 84 7.98 0.11 4.16
N VAL A 85 7.14 1.12 4.39
CA VAL A 85 6.23 1.66 3.37
C VAL A 85 7.03 2.32 2.23
N GLU A 86 8.03 3.15 2.53
CA GLU A 86 8.85 3.78 1.50
C GLU A 86 9.67 2.76 0.71
N LYS A 87 10.23 1.74 1.38
CA LYS A 87 10.97 0.64 0.72
C LYS A 87 10.09 -0.05 -0.31
N LEU A 88 8.88 -0.46 0.06
CA LEU A 88 7.97 -1.11 -0.88
C LEU A 88 7.51 -0.14 -2.00
N THR A 89 7.20 1.11 -1.65
CA THR A 89 6.79 2.15 -2.61
C THR A 89 7.87 2.41 -3.65
N SER A 90 9.15 2.40 -3.26
CA SER A 90 10.28 2.63 -4.17
C SER A 90 10.33 1.61 -5.32
N LEU A 91 9.88 0.38 -5.08
CA LEU A 91 9.85 -0.67 -6.10
C LEU A 91 8.90 -0.35 -7.27
N ILE A 92 7.92 0.55 -7.07
CA ILE A 92 7.01 1.00 -8.12
C ILE A 92 7.79 1.57 -9.31
N VAL A 93 8.87 2.30 -9.07
CA VAL A 93 9.71 2.92 -10.12
C VAL A 93 11.08 2.26 -10.33
N ALA A 94 11.53 1.42 -9.39
CA ALA A 94 12.84 0.78 -9.43
C ALA A 94 13.13 -0.10 -10.69
N PRO A 95 14.39 -0.30 -11.08
CA PRO A 95 14.73 -1.19 -12.19
C PRO A 95 14.29 -2.65 -11.93
N ASN A 96 14.23 -3.46 -12.99
CA ASN A 96 13.89 -4.88 -12.87
C ASN A 96 14.89 -5.60 -11.96
N ARG A 97 14.44 -6.59 -11.17
CA ARG A 97 15.23 -7.32 -10.16
C ARG A 97 15.66 -6.52 -8.93
N SER A 98 15.22 -5.27 -8.78
CA SER A 98 15.37 -4.55 -7.50
C SER A 98 14.59 -5.27 -6.41
N GLN A 99 15.12 -5.30 -5.20
CA GLN A 99 14.46 -5.92 -4.05
C GLN A 99 14.60 -5.05 -2.81
N THR A 100 13.68 -5.21 -1.87
CA THR A 100 13.83 -4.65 -0.53
C THR A 100 14.71 -5.56 0.33
N ASP A 101 15.22 -5.02 1.43
CA ASP A 101 15.63 -5.88 2.55
C ASP A 101 14.40 -6.62 3.11
N PRO A 102 14.60 -7.70 3.88
CA PRO A 102 13.50 -8.39 4.55
C PRO A 102 12.73 -7.47 5.50
N PHE A 103 11.41 -7.46 5.34
CA PHE A 103 10.50 -6.84 6.31
C PHE A 103 10.42 -7.68 7.59
N PRO A 104 9.90 -7.12 8.71
CA PRO A 104 9.58 -7.90 9.90
C PRO A 104 8.72 -9.12 9.54
N GLY A 105 9.15 -10.33 9.89
CA GLY A 105 8.49 -11.58 9.45
C GLY A 105 9.10 -12.23 8.20
N GLY A 106 10.18 -11.67 7.63
CA GLY A 106 10.98 -12.31 6.58
C GLY A 106 10.45 -12.12 5.16
N ALA A 107 9.38 -11.35 4.96
CA ALA A 107 8.87 -11.03 3.63
C ALA A 107 9.83 -10.13 2.85
N ILE A 108 10.00 -10.35 1.55
CA ILE A 108 10.85 -9.57 0.66
C ILE A 108 10.02 -9.11 -0.54
N GLY A 109 10.08 -7.81 -0.85
CA GLY A 109 9.53 -7.29 -2.10
C GLY A 109 10.58 -7.35 -3.20
N ARG A 110 10.24 -7.86 -4.39
CA ARG A 110 11.11 -7.85 -5.56
C ARG A 110 10.38 -7.41 -6.82
N VAL A 111 11.10 -6.75 -7.73
CA VAL A 111 10.57 -6.37 -9.03
C VAL A 111 10.78 -7.51 -10.03
N GLU A 112 9.67 -8.03 -10.54
CA GLU A 112 9.62 -8.90 -11.71
C GLU A 112 8.76 -8.25 -12.78
N HIS A 113 9.39 -7.51 -13.69
CA HIS A 113 8.66 -6.73 -14.68
C HIS A 113 7.59 -7.57 -15.42
N PRO A 114 6.32 -7.11 -15.48
CA PRO A 114 5.81 -5.76 -15.13
C PRO A 114 5.31 -5.58 -13.68
N SER A 115 5.57 -6.54 -12.79
CA SER A 115 5.00 -6.62 -11.44
C SER A 115 6.02 -6.44 -10.31
N ILE A 116 5.50 -6.19 -9.10
CA ILE A 116 6.21 -6.40 -7.84
C ILE A 116 5.67 -7.72 -7.27
N ILE A 117 6.57 -8.58 -6.79
CA ILE A 117 6.23 -9.81 -6.08
C ILE A 117 6.69 -9.65 -4.64
N LEU A 118 5.86 -10.06 -3.71
CA LEU A 118 6.13 -10.06 -2.29
C LEU A 118 6.02 -11.51 -1.81
N ASP A 119 7.10 -12.08 -1.30
CA ASP A 119 7.19 -13.48 -0.88
C ASP A 119 7.93 -13.61 0.47
N ILE A 120 7.68 -14.70 1.22
CA ILE A 120 8.50 -15.05 2.40
C ILE A 120 9.66 -15.88 1.91
N LYS A 121 10.88 -15.44 2.21
CA LYS A 121 12.07 -16.26 1.98
C LYS A 121 12.21 -17.22 3.16
N PHE A 122 11.98 -18.52 2.93
CA PHE A 122 12.36 -19.59 3.85
C PHE A 122 13.87 -19.83 3.80
#